data_AF-A0A563EFR1-F1
#
_entry.id   AF-A0A563EFR1-F1
#
_cell.length_a   1.000
_cell.length_b   1.000
_cell.length_c   1.000
_cell.angle_alpha   90.00
_cell.angle_beta   90.00
_cell.angle_gamma   90.00
#
_symmetry.space_group_name_H-M   'P 1'
#
loop_
_entity.id
_entity.type
_entity.pdbx_description
1 polymer ?
#
loop_
_entity_poly.entity_id
_entity_poly.type
_entity_poly.pdbx_seq_one_letter_code
_entity_poly.pdbx_strand_id
1 'polypeptide(L)'
;MEPAVVVALVASATSITVALASAGLSYTTQRRIQSQSAHRQARLDYEYEARKRLYEVTEPLLFQLGERGEDLQSRIAGLARTARNGDLEPGRGWLSDDGYYLRSIVHRVLAPVAIFHLMQDGLTRVDLRLDPEIRTRYGMAKLLAWALTDHFTFAAQQPELPYDPYAETEYEMEHPADEPYLQGLPSGLVETAGQALIVQVGERTARVMRFGEFDEAYSDRASALHLACAPVTDLFRDFHPRSHPVLWRALVTQARLCAALTSTEPGGPEKYDWRRPGEQVEASVIAEPLEVARKYLDARLPSAEVARP
;
A
#
# COMPACT_ATOMS: atom_id res chain seq x y z
N MET A 1 91.70 7.30 4.54
CA MET A 1 90.51 6.86 3.79
C MET A 1 90.33 7.81 2.63
N GLU A 2 90.18 7.29 1.40
CA GLU A 2 89.83 8.14 0.28
C GLU A 2 88.41 8.69 0.46
N PRO A 3 88.16 9.98 0.15
CA PRO A 3 86.84 10.60 0.29
C PRO A 3 85.74 9.84 -0.48
N ALA A 4 86.09 9.16 -1.56
CA ALA A 4 85.17 8.31 -2.33
C ALA A 4 84.56 7.16 -1.50
N VAL A 5 85.32 6.54 -0.60
CA VAL A 5 84.85 5.41 0.23
C VAL A 5 83.83 5.88 1.27
N VAL A 6 84.05 7.07 1.85
CA VAL A 6 83.12 7.66 2.83
C VAL A 6 81.79 8.03 2.17
N VAL A 7 81.84 8.61 0.98
CA VAL A 7 80.63 8.95 0.19
C VAL A 7 79.85 7.69 -0.18
N ALA A 8 80.52 6.62 -0.60
CA ALA A 8 79.88 5.34 -0.92
C ALA A 8 79.18 4.69 0.29
N LEU A 9 79.83 4.72 1.47
CA LEU A 9 79.24 4.20 2.71
C LEU A 9 78.00 5.01 3.12
N VAL A 10 78.08 6.34 3.09
CA VAL A 10 76.93 7.21 3.39
C VAL A 10 75.79 6.99 2.40
N ALA A 11 76.08 6.88 1.10
CA ALA A 11 75.08 6.59 0.09
C ALA A 11 74.39 5.22 0.30
N SER A 12 75.15 4.18 0.65
CA SER A 12 74.60 2.85 0.96
C SER A 12 73.71 2.85 2.21
N ALA A 13 74.13 3.53 3.28
CA ALA A 13 73.36 3.65 4.51
C ALA A 13 72.05 4.44 4.29
N THR A 14 72.11 5.49 3.48
CA THR A 14 70.93 6.29 3.12
C THR A 14 69.97 5.47 2.26
N SER A 15 70.48 4.71 1.29
CA SER A 15 69.70 3.81 0.43
C SER A 15 68.98 2.72 1.24
N ILE A 16 69.68 2.07 2.18
CA ILE A 16 69.08 1.07 3.07
C ILE A 16 67.98 1.69 3.93
N THR A 17 68.22 2.89 4.48
CA THR A 17 67.23 3.58 5.32
C THR A 17 65.97 3.93 4.54
N VAL A 18 66.13 4.48 3.32
CA VAL A 18 65.00 4.80 2.43
C VAL A 18 64.25 3.54 2.00
N ALA A 19 64.95 2.44 1.72
CA ALA A 19 64.33 1.17 1.34
C ALA A 19 63.51 0.59 2.50
N LEU A 20 64.03 0.60 3.72
CA LEU A 20 63.32 0.12 4.91
C LEU A 20 62.09 0.98 5.24
N ALA A 21 62.23 2.31 5.17
CA ALA A 21 61.11 3.24 5.36
C ALA A 21 60.03 3.03 4.29
N SER A 22 60.42 2.90 3.01
CA SER A 22 59.51 2.64 1.90
C SER A 22 58.80 1.29 2.04
N ALA A 23 59.49 0.25 2.49
CA ALA A 23 58.90 -1.06 2.75
C ALA A 23 57.89 -1.00 3.90
N GLY A 24 58.20 -0.29 5.00
CA GLY A 24 57.29 -0.10 6.13
C GLY A 24 56.02 0.68 5.76
N LEU A 25 56.18 1.77 5.00
CA LEU A 25 55.06 2.55 4.45
C LEU A 25 54.19 1.74 3.48
N SER A 26 54.82 0.96 2.59
CA SER A 26 54.11 0.09 1.65
C SER A 26 53.32 -0.99 2.39
N TYR A 27 53.89 -1.60 3.42
CA TYR A 27 53.23 -2.64 4.21
C TYR A 27 52.01 -2.12 4.98
N THR A 28 52.12 -0.96 5.63
CA THR A 28 51.00 -0.34 6.37
C THR A 28 49.88 0.11 5.43
N THR A 29 50.24 0.68 4.28
CA THR A 29 49.28 1.09 3.24
C THR A 29 48.57 -0.12 2.65
N GLN A 30 49.30 -1.20 2.34
CA GLN A 30 48.73 -2.43 1.79
C GLN A 30 47.78 -3.11 2.78
N ARG A 31 48.12 -3.13 4.08
CA ARG A 31 47.21 -3.62 5.12
C ARG A 31 45.93 -2.79 5.22
N ARG A 32 46.03 -1.46 5.13
CA ARG A 32 44.85 -0.56 5.17
C ARG A 32 43.95 -0.74 3.94
N ILE A 33 44.55 -0.89 2.76
CA ILE A 33 43.79 -1.18 1.52
C ILE A 33 43.12 -2.54 1.62
N GLN A 34 43.82 -3.57 2.12
CA GLN A 34 43.24 -4.90 2.33
C GLN A 34 42.09 -4.88 3.33
N SER A 35 42.23 -4.17 4.47
CA SER A 35 41.14 -4.07 5.44
C SER A 35 39.94 -3.32 4.88
N GLN A 36 40.14 -2.21 4.17
CA GLN A 36 39.06 -1.45 3.52
C GLN A 36 38.37 -2.28 2.43
N SER A 37 39.14 -3.03 1.64
CA SER A 37 38.62 -3.94 0.62
C SER A 37 37.78 -5.06 1.26
N ALA A 38 38.29 -5.68 2.33
CA ALA A 38 37.57 -6.73 3.05
C ALA A 38 36.27 -6.22 3.68
N HIS A 39 36.27 -5.03 4.29
CA HIS A 39 35.06 -4.40 4.81
C HIS A 39 34.05 -4.08 3.71
N ARG A 40 34.53 -3.55 2.57
CA ARG A 40 33.67 -3.26 1.42
C ARG A 40 33.08 -4.54 0.85
N GLN A 41 33.88 -5.60 0.70
CA GLN A 41 33.43 -6.89 0.19
C GLN A 41 32.37 -7.50 1.12
N ALA A 42 32.65 -7.57 2.43
CA ALA A 42 31.70 -8.08 3.41
C ALA A 42 30.37 -7.31 3.40
N ARG A 43 30.42 -5.98 3.21
CA ARG A 43 29.22 -5.15 3.06
C ARG A 43 28.46 -5.47 1.77
N LEU A 44 29.15 -5.62 0.65
CA LEU A 44 28.52 -5.97 -0.64
C LEU A 44 27.86 -7.36 -0.57
N ASP A 45 28.55 -8.33 0.04
CA ASP A 45 28.03 -9.70 0.21
C ASP A 45 26.76 -9.68 1.09
N TYR A 46 26.79 -8.92 2.18
CA TYR A 46 25.62 -8.73 3.03
C TYR A 46 24.46 -8.05 2.29
N GLU A 47 24.71 -6.94 1.61
CA GLU A 47 23.67 -6.20 0.87
C GLU A 47 23.07 -7.04 -0.25
N TYR A 48 23.88 -7.85 -0.93
CA TYR A 48 23.43 -8.79 -1.96
C TYR A 48 22.50 -9.86 -1.38
N GLU A 49 22.93 -10.56 -0.33
CA GLU A 49 22.11 -11.60 0.32
C GLU A 49 20.85 -11.04 1.00
N ALA A 50 20.90 -9.81 1.50
CA ALA A 50 19.74 -9.14 2.07
C ALA A 50 18.74 -8.70 0.98
N ARG A 51 19.21 -8.16 -0.16
CA ARG A 51 18.35 -7.84 -1.31
C ARG A 51 17.73 -9.07 -1.95
N LYS A 52 18.49 -10.16 -2.08
CA LYS A 52 17.96 -11.43 -2.58
C LYS A 52 16.79 -11.92 -1.74
N ARG A 53 16.94 -11.93 -0.40
CA ARG A 53 15.86 -12.27 0.53
C ARG A 53 14.68 -11.30 0.46
N LEU A 54 14.95 -10.01 0.27
CA LEU A 54 13.90 -9.01 0.05
C LEU A 54 13.04 -9.41 -1.15
N TYR A 55 13.68 -9.63 -2.29
CA TYR A 55 12.99 -9.90 -3.56
C TYR A 55 12.23 -11.22 -3.54
N GLU A 56 12.85 -12.28 -2.99
CA GLU A 56 12.22 -13.59 -2.82
C GLU A 56 10.89 -13.50 -2.03
N VAL A 57 10.81 -12.60 -1.05
CA VAL A 57 9.62 -12.39 -0.23
C VAL A 57 8.64 -11.42 -0.90
N THR A 58 9.10 -10.29 -1.41
CA THR A 58 8.22 -9.18 -1.80
C THR A 58 7.76 -9.23 -3.25
N GLU A 59 8.57 -9.68 -4.20
CA GLU A 59 8.22 -9.62 -5.62
C GLU A 59 6.93 -10.40 -5.94
N PRO A 60 6.73 -11.65 -5.45
CA PRO A 60 5.49 -12.37 -5.72
C PRO A 60 4.25 -11.65 -5.15
N LEU A 61 4.39 -11.01 -3.99
CA LEU A 61 3.31 -10.27 -3.34
C LEU A 61 3.02 -8.94 -4.04
N LEU A 62 4.06 -8.23 -4.48
CA LEU A 62 3.92 -7.00 -5.28
C LEU A 62 3.27 -7.28 -6.63
N PHE A 63 3.62 -8.40 -7.27
CA PHE A 63 2.95 -8.85 -8.49
C PHE A 63 1.46 -9.12 -8.23
N GLN A 64 1.13 -9.91 -7.20
CA GLN A 64 -0.27 -10.16 -6.82
C GLN A 64 -1.01 -8.85 -6.48
N LEU A 65 -0.34 -7.90 -5.82
CA LEU A 65 -0.92 -6.62 -5.48
C LEU A 65 -1.26 -5.81 -6.73
N GLY A 66 -0.38 -5.82 -7.74
CA GLY A 66 -0.64 -5.18 -9.03
C GLY A 66 -1.90 -5.72 -9.70
N GLU A 67 -1.97 -7.05 -9.86
CA GLU A 67 -3.13 -7.73 -10.46
C GLU A 67 -4.44 -7.42 -9.70
N ARG A 68 -4.41 -7.49 -8.36
CA ARG A 68 -5.57 -7.13 -7.52
C ARG A 68 -5.89 -5.64 -7.57
N GLY A 69 -4.88 -4.81 -7.76
CA GLY A 69 -5.03 -3.37 -7.93
C GLY A 69 -5.83 -3.04 -9.18
N GLU A 70 -5.51 -3.66 -10.32
CA GLU A 70 -6.24 -3.47 -11.58
C GLU A 70 -7.70 -3.94 -11.48
N ASP A 71 -7.92 -5.12 -10.87
CA ASP A 71 -9.25 -5.67 -10.60
C ASP A 71 -10.11 -4.71 -9.75
N LEU A 72 -9.52 -4.16 -8.68
CA LEU A 72 -10.18 -3.24 -7.76
C LEU A 72 -10.45 -1.89 -8.44
N GLN A 73 -9.47 -1.33 -9.14
CA GLN A 73 -9.63 -0.08 -9.87
C GLN A 73 -10.77 -0.18 -10.90
N SER A 74 -10.80 -1.27 -11.65
CA SER A 74 -11.86 -1.56 -12.62
C SER A 74 -13.22 -1.71 -11.96
N ARG A 75 -13.29 -2.36 -10.78
CA ARG A 75 -14.52 -2.51 -10.01
C ARG A 75 -15.04 -1.17 -9.49
N ILE A 76 -14.18 -0.29 -8.99
CA ILE A 76 -14.57 1.04 -8.48
C ILE A 76 -15.11 1.93 -9.62
N ALA A 77 -14.47 1.92 -10.79
CA ALA A 77 -15.03 2.57 -11.98
C ALA A 77 -16.37 1.93 -12.40
N GLY A 78 -16.49 0.61 -12.21
CA GLY A 78 -17.75 -0.13 -12.39
C GLY A 78 -18.86 0.36 -11.46
N LEU A 79 -18.57 0.65 -10.18
CA LEU A 79 -19.56 1.19 -9.24
C LEU A 79 -20.14 2.52 -9.70
N ALA A 80 -19.30 3.45 -10.18
CA ALA A 80 -19.78 4.72 -10.75
C ALA A 80 -20.71 4.47 -11.95
N ARG A 81 -20.36 3.54 -12.84
CA ARG A 81 -21.20 3.17 -13.98
C ARG A 81 -22.52 2.53 -13.55
N THR A 82 -22.50 1.62 -12.58
CA THR A 82 -23.68 0.95 -12.04
C THR A 82 -24.61 1.98 -11.35
N ALA A 83 -24.05 2.95 -10.60
CA ALA A 83 -24.81 4.08 -10.06
C ALA A 83 -25.45 4.94 -11.16
N ARG A 84 -24.67 5.30 -12.19
CA ARG A 84 -25.14 6.07 -13.35
C ARG A 84 -26.32 5.41 -14.08
N ASN A 85 -26.39 4.08 -14.07
CA ASN A 85 -27.47 3.32 -14.67
C ASN A 85 -28.71 3.20 -13.76
N GLY A 86 -28.61 3.59 -12.49
CA GLY A 86 -29.69 3.44 -11.50
C GLY A 86 -29.76 2.06 -10.86
N ASP A 87 -28.70 1.26 -10.98
CA ASP A 87 -28.63 -0.10 -10.44
C ASP A 87 -28.10 -0.14 -8.98
N LEU A 88 -27.75 1.01 -8.39
CA LEU A 88 -27.33 1.16 -6.98
C LEU A 88 -28.34 1.97 -6.14
N GLU A 89 -29.61 1.96 -6.52
CA GLU A 89 -30.65 2.67 -5.76
C GLU A 89 -30.92 1.95 -4.42
N PRO A 90 -30.99 2.68 -3.29
CA PRO A 90 -31.24 2.07 -1.98
C PRO A 90 -32.48 1.19 -1.95
N GLY A 91 -32.37 0.02 -1.32
CA GLY A 91 -33.46 -0.95 -1.14
C GLY A 91 -33.87 -1.76 -2.37
N ARG A 92 -33.24 -1.52 -3.54
CA ARG A 92 -33.54 -2.26 -4.78
C ARG A 92 -32.34 -2.47 -5.72
N GLY A 93 -31.17 -2.00 -5.33
CA GLY A 93 -29.96 -2.04 -6.13
C GLY A 93 -29.16 -3.33 -5.97
N TRP A 94 -28.10 -3.50 -6.75
CA TRP A 94 -27.23 -4.69 -6.68
C TRP A 94 -26.44 -4.83 -5.37
N LEU A 95 -26.52 -3.82 -4.49
CA LEU A 95 -25.90 -3.77 -3.18
C LEU A 95 -26.92 -3.77 -2.01
N SER A 96 -28.23 -3.87 -2.28
CA SER A 96 -29.23 -3.93 -1.20
C SER A 96 -29.27 -5.29 -0.49
N ASP A 97 -28.96 -6.35 -1.24
CA ASP A 97 -28.97 -7.73 -0.75
C ASP A 97 -27.56 -8.33 -0.66
N ASP A 98 -27.43 -9.41 0.10
CA ASP A 98 -26.21 -10.22 0.20
C ASP A 98 -25.99 -11.11 -1.04
N GLY A 99 -25.99 -10.47 -2.22
CA GLY A 99 -25.80 -11.12 -3.51
C GLY A 99 -24.34 -11.14 -3.98
N TYR A 100 -24.12 -11.79 -5.12
CA TYR A 100 -22.81 -11.91 -5.76
C TYR A 100 -22.09 -10.56 -5.92
N TYR A 101 -22.81 -9.50 -6.31
CA TYR A 101 -22.19 -8.20 -6.60
C TYR A 101 -21.60 -7.56 -5.34
N LEU A 102 -22.34 -7.57 -4.22
CA LEU A 102 -21.87 -7.10 -2.91
C LEU A 102 -20.66 -7.92 -2.42
N ARG A 103 -20.76 -9.24 -2.45
CA ARG A 103 -19.64 -10.14 -2.08
C ARG A 103 -18.40 -9.92 -2.94
N SER A 104 -18.60 -9.67 -4.23
CA SER A 104 -17.49 -9.40 -5.17
C SER A 104 -16.77 -8.08 -4.87
N ILE A 105 -17.48 -7.01 -4.48
CA ILE A 105 -16.82 -5.76 -4.09
C ILE A 105 -16.07 -5.94 -2.77
N VAL A 106 -16.69 -6.58 -1.77
CA VAL A 106 -16.06 -6.84 -0.46
C VAL A 106 -14.75 -7.62 -0.62
N HIS A 107 -14.78 -8.73 -1.38
CA HIS A 107 -13.57 -9.52 -1.66
C HIS A 107 -12.47 -8.69 -2.34
N ARG A 108 -12.81 -7.89 -3.36
CA ARG A 108 -11.83 -7.12 -4.13
C ARG A 108 -11.22 -5.98 -3.33
N VAL A 109 -11.98 -5.37 -2.43
CA VAL A 109 -11.49 -4.31 -1.54
C VAL A 109 -10.59 -4.89 -0.45
N LEU A 110 -10.91 -6.08 0.07
CA LEU A 110 -10.12 -6.73 1.12
C LEU A 110 -8.90 -7.50 0.60
N ALA A 111 -8.89 -7.96 -0.65
CA ALA A 111 -7.76 -8.72 -1.19
C ALA A 111 -6.43 -7.96 -1.11
N PRO A 112 -6.32 -6.66 -1.45
CA PRO A 112 -5.10 -5.90 -1.22
C PRO A 112 -4.71 -5.75 0.26
N VAL A 113 -5.68 -5.69 1.18
CA VAL A 113 -5.44 -5.68 2.64
C VAL A 113 -4.76 -6.99 3.07
N ALA A 114 -5.27 -8.12 2.59
CA ALA A 114 -4.68 -9.44 2.85
C ALA A 114 -3.24 -9.54 2.31
N ILE A 115 -2.98 -9.00 1.11
CA ILE A 115 -1.62 -8.96 0.53
C ILE A 115 -0.69 -8.10 1.37
N PHE A 116 -1.17 -6.93 1.82
CA PHE A 116 -0.39 -6.06 2.70
C PHE A 116 0.04 -6.79 3.99
N HIS A 117 -0.85 -7.56 4.61
CA HIS A 117 -0.50 -8.37 5.79
C HIS A 117 0.53 -9.47 5.46
N LEU A 118 0.38 -10.17 4.33
CA LEU A 118 1.39 -11.13 3.87
C LEU A 118 2.77 -10.46 3.66
N MET A 119 2.80 -9.23 3.14
CA MET A 119 4.03 -8.46 3.00
C MET A 119 4.60 -8.09 4.36
N GLN A 120 3.76 -7.61 5.29
CA GLN A 120 4.17 -7.22 6.63
C GLN A 120 4.85 -8.38 7.37
N ASP A 121 4.26 -9.58 7.32
CA ASP A 121 4.81 -10.77 7.97
C ASP A 121 6.18 -11.15 7.40
N GLY A 122 6.31 -11.12 6.07
CA GLY A 122 7.56 -11.42 5.38
C GLY A 122 8.67 -10.38 5.61
N LEU A 123 8.28 -9.11 5.76
CA LEU A 123 9.22 -7.98 5.88
C LEU A 123 9.79 -7.79 7.28
N THR A 124 9.26 -8.45 8.31
CA THR A 124 9.83 -8.42 9.67
C THR A 124 11.32 -8.84 9.73
N ARG A 125 11.82 -9.51 8.69
CA ARG A 125 13.18 -10.07 8.61
C ARG A 125 14.10 -9.31 7.66
N VAL A 126 13.65 -8.23 7.03
CA VAL A 126 14.37 -7.58 5.92
C VAL A 126 14.40 -6.05 6.09
N ASP A 127 15.54 -5.44 5.73
CA ASP A 127 15.70 -3.99 5.73
C ASP A 127 15.18 -3.37 4.41
N LEU A 128 14.02 -2.71 4.47
CA LEU A 128 13.43 -1.98 3.34
C LEU A 128 14.29 -0.80 2.85
N ARG A 129 15.33 -0.37 3.58
CA ARG A 129 16.23 0.71 3.13
C ARG A 129 17.12 0.27 1.97
N LEU A 130 17.28 -1.04 1.75
CA LEU A 130 18.11 -1.60 0.69
C LEU A 130 17.55 -1.34 -0.71
N ASP A 131 16.24 -1.13 -0.80
CA ASP A 131 15.51 -0.87 -2.04
C ASP A 131 14.41 0.20 -1.83
N PRO A 132 14.66 1.46 -2.25
CA PRO A 132 13.69 2.55 -2.15
C PRO A 132 12.40 2.33 -2.94
N GLU A 133 12.43 1.57 -4.03
CA GLU A 133 11.27 1.29 -4.87
C GLU A 133 10.31 0.34 -4.14
N ILE A 134 10.83 -0.77 -3.60
CA ILE A 134 10.04 -1.71 -2.80
C ILE A 134 9.45 -1.01 -1.57
N ARG A 135 10.24 -0.15 -0.91
CA ARG A 135 9.75 0.67 0.21
C ARG A 135 8.58 1.56 -0.20
N THR A 136 8.65 2.17 -1.38
CA THR A 136 7.58 3.03 -1.91
C THR A 136 6.31 2.22 -2.21
N ARG A 137 6.44 1.09 -2.90
CA ARG A 137 5.31 0.20 -3.19
C ARG A 137 4.68 -0.39 -1.93
N TYR A 138 5.49 -0.75 -0.93
CA TYR A 138 5.00 -1.15 0.39
C TYR A 138 4.22 -0.01 1.08
N GLY A 139 4.73 1.22 1.03
CA GLY A 139 4.02 2.40 1.53
C GLY A 139 2.66 2.60 0.86
N MET A 140 2.60 2.43 -0.47
CA MET A 140 1.33 2.49 -1.22
C MET A 140 0.38 1.34 -0.83
N ALA A 141 0.87 0.11 -0.68
CA ALA A 141 0.09 -1.04 -0.22
C ALA A 141 -0.53 -0.79 1.17
N LYS A 142 0.24 -0.19 2.07
CA LYS A 142 -0.20 0.22 3.40
C LYS A 142 -1.30 1.28 3.33
N LEU A 143 -1.12 2.32 2.52
CA LEU A 143 -2.14 3.36 2.32
C LEU A 143 -3.43 2.79 1.69
N LEU A 144 -3.29 1.83 0.78
CA LEU A 144 -4.42 1.14 0.16
C LEU A 144 -5.23 0.37 1.21
N ALA A 145 -4.55 -0.32 2.13
CA ALA A 145 -5.18 -1.04 3.22
C ALA A 145 -5.88 -0.11 4.24
N TRP A 146 -5.31 1.07 4.50
CA TRP A 146 -5.82 2.00 5.51
C TRP A 146 -6.79 3.06 4.97
N ALA A 147 -7.02 3.15 3.66
CA ALA A 147 -7.95 4.13 3.11
C ALA A 147 -9.38 3.98 3.70
N LEU A 148 -9.82 2.77 4.04
CA LEU A 148 -11.14 2.58 4.67
C LEU A 148 -11.20 3.05 6.13
N THR A 149 -10.05 3.25 6.77
CA THR A 149 -9.96 3.69 8.17
C THR A 149 -9.86 5.20 8.31
N ASP A 150 -9.51 5.90 7.23
CA ASP A 150 -9.22 7.34 7.24
C ASP A 150 -10.46 8.19 6.88
N HIS A 151 -11.66 7.68 7.11
CA HIS A 151 -12.93 8.32 6.74
C HIS A 151 -13.10 9.74 7.33
N PHE A 152 -12.69 9.98 8.57
CA PHE A 152 -12.66 11.35 9.13
C PHE A 152 -11.70 12.28 8.39
N THR A 153 -10.53 11.76 7.96
CA THR A 153 -9.62 12.55 7.13
C THR A 153 -10.28 12.89 5.80
N PHE A 154 -10.95 11.93 5.14
CA PHE A 154 -11.62 12.17 3.87
C PHE A 154 -12.79 13.16 3.99
N ALA A 155 -13.53 13.14 5.10
CA ALA A 155 -14.60 14.10 5.37
C ALA A 155 -14.06 15.53 5.56
N ALA A 156 -12.98 15.70 6.33
CA ALA A 156 -12.39 17.00 6.65
C ALA A 156 -11.66 17.68 5.47
N GLN A 157 -11.37 16.95 4.39
CA GLN A 157 -10.71 17.51 3.20
C GLN A 157 -11.66 18.40 2.41
N GLN A 158 -11.16 19.53 1.91
CA GLN A 158 -11.95 20.52 1.18
C GLN A 158 -12.44 19.99 -0.20
N PRO A 159 -13.74 20.14 -0.53
CA PRO A 159 -14.79 20.74 0.32
C PRO A 159 -15.18 19.82 1.47
N GLU A 160 -15.25 20.36 2.68
CA GLU A 160 -15.54 19.60 3.88
C GLU A 160 -16.96 19.01 3.81
N LEU A 161 -17.09 17.73 4.19
CA LEU A 161 -18.38 17.05 4.25
C LEU A 161 -18.86 17.02 5.71
N PRO A 162 -20.12 17.38 5.99
CA PRO A 162 -20.70 17.18 7.31
C PRO A 162 -20.77 15.67 7.58
N TYR A 163 -19.94 15.21 8.51
CA TYR A 163 -19.80 13.80 8.81
C TYR A 163 -19.44 13.62 10.29
N ASP A 164 -20.44 13.22 11.08
CA ASP A 164 -20.28 12.81 12.47
C ASP A 164 -21.14 11.56 12.71
N PRO A 165 -20.57 10.35 12.60
CA PRO A 165 -21.29 9.09 12.80
C PRO A 165 -21.57 8.81 14.30
N TYR A 166 -21.23 9.72 15.21
CA TYR A 166 -21.45 9.57 16.65
C TYR A 166 -22.28 10.71 17.24
N ALA A 167 -22.67 11.70 16.43
CA ALA A 167 -23.56 12.75 16.88
C ALA A 167 -24.94 12.15 17.13
N GLU A 168 -25.41 12.23 18.39
CA GLU A 168 -26.81 12.01 18.73
C GLU A 168 -27.65 13.08 18.00
N THR A 169 -28.20 12.76 16.83
CA THR A 169 -29.02 13.71 16.08
C THR A 169 -30.48 13.64 16.55
N GLU A 170 -31.23 14.76 16.48
CA GLU A 170 -32.69 14.74 16.67
C GLU A 170 -33.38 13.75 15.70
N TYR A 171 -32.76 13.50 14.53
CA TYR A 171 -33.21 12.51 13.55
C TYR A 171 -33.10 11.06 14.06
N GLU A 172 -32.04 10.71 14.78
CA GLU A 172 -31.88 9.40 15.44
C GLU A 172 -32.91 9.19 16.57
N MET A 173 -33.39 10.27 17.19
CA MET A 173 -34.50 10.21 18.15
C MET A 173 -35.85 9.91 17.47
N GLU A 174 -36.03 10.31 16.20
CA GLU A 174 -37.24 10.06 15.42
C GLU A 174 -37.19 8.77 14.59
N HIS A 175 -36.00 8.28 14.21
CA HIS A 175 -35.78 7.09 13.36
C HIS A 175 -34.72 6.14 13.96
N PRO A 176 -34.97 5.52 15.13
CA PRO A 176 -33.99 4.73 15.89
C PRO A 176 -33.50 3.43 15.22
N ALA A 177 -34.00 3.10 14.02
CA ALA A 177 -33.60 1.93 13.25
C ALA A 177 -32.61 2.27 12.10
N ASP A 178 -32.43 3.55 11.80
CA ASP A 178 -31.47 4.02 10.80
C ASP A 178 -30.18 4.42 11.53
N GLU A 179 -29.35 3.42 11.87
CA GLU A 179 -28.07 3.60 12.57
C GLU A 179 -27.21 4.70 11.87
N PRO A 180 -26.45 5.51 12.63
CA PRO A 180 -25.57 6.51 12.06
C PRO A 180 -24.68 5.87 10.98
N TYR A 181 -24.82 6.38 9.75
CA TYR A 181 -24.28 5.75 8.55
C TYR A 181 -22.75 5.87 8.52
N LEU A 182 -22.08 4.93 9.18
CA LEU A 182 -20.62 4.86 9.22
C LEU A 182 -20.08 4.62 7.80
N GLN A 183 -19.22 5.52 7.32
CA GLN A 183 -18.63 5.48 5.97
C GLN A 183 -17.13 5.13 5.98
N GLY A 184 -16.70 4.46 7.05
CA GLY A 184 -15.36 3.90 7.21
C GLY A 184 -15.39 2.83 8.29
N LEU A 185 -14.23 2.29 8.65
CA LEU A 185 -14.15 1.24 9.67
C LEU A 185 -12.98 1.49 10.62
N PRO A 186 -13.12 1.14 11.91
CA PRO A 186 -11.99 0.99 12.80
C PRO A 186 -10.92 0.07 12.20
N SER A 187 -9.65 0.39 12.40
CA SER A 187 -8.53 -0.37 11.82
C SER A 187 -8.54 -1.85 12.19
N GLY A 188 -8.89 -2.19 13.43
CA GLY A 188 -8.97 -3.58 13.88
C GLY A 188 -9.98 -4.43 13.10
N LEU A 189 -11.09 -3.84 12.62
CA LEU A 189 -12.07 -4.55 11.80
C LEU A 189 -11.53 -4.79 10.39
N VAL A 190 -10.88 -3.80 9.78
CA VAL A 190 -10.25 -3.93 8.46
C VAL A 190 -9.14 -4.98 8.49
N GLU A 191 -8.29 -4.96 9.53
CA GLU A 191 -7.22 -5.95 9.72
C GLU A 191 -7.79 -7.36 9.91
N THR A 192 -8.80 -7.52 10.76
CA THR A 192 -9.46 -8.82 11.00
C THR A 192 -10.06 -9.38 9.71
N ALA A 193 -10.78 -8.55 8.96
CA ALA A 193 -11.35 -8.94 7.67
C ALA A 193 -10.27 -9.31 6.65
N GLY A 194 -9.22 -8.50 6.52
CA GLY A 194 -8.09 -8.76 5.62
C GLY A 194 -7.34 -10.05 5.96
N GLN A 195 -7.11 -10.33 7.24
CA GLN A 195 -6.46 -11.56 7.69
C GLN A 195 -7.32 -12.81 7.46
N ALA A 196 -8.65 -12.69 7.59
CA ALA A 196 -9.56 -13.80 7.32
C ALA A 196 -9.51 -14.28 5.86
N LEU A 197 -9.06 -13.42 4.93
CA LEU A 197 -8.84 -13.77 3.52
C LEU A 197 -7.50 -14.50 3.29
N ILE A 198 -6.67 -14.75 4.30
CA ILE A 198 -5.38 -15.43 4.13
C ILE A 198 -5.56 -16.94 4.34
N VAL A 199 -5.18 -17.74 3.34
CA VAL A 199 -5.26 -19.20 3.35
C VAL A 199 -3.85 -19.79 3.38
N GLN A 200 -3.62 -20.73 4.30
CA GLN A 200 -2.41 -21.53 4.36
C GLN A 200 -2.49 -22.68 3.33
N VAL A 201 -1.50 -22.78 2.45
CA VAL A 201 -1.40 -23.83 1.41
C VAL A 201 -0.38 -24.91 1.81
N GLY A 202 0.51 -24.60 2.75
CA GLY A 202 1.49 -25.50 3.34
C GLY A 202 2.06 -24.91 4.63
N GLU A 203 3.11 -25.49 5.19
CA GLU A 203 3.67 -25.05 6.49
C GLU A 203 4.20 -23.61 6.49
N ARG A 204 4.62 -23.10 5.33
CA ARG A 204 5.28 -21.78 5.20
C ARG A 204 4.74 -20.94 4.05
N THR A 205 3.67 -21.38 3.40
CA THR A 205 3.12 -20.73 2.23
C THR A 205 1.69 -20.32 2.49
N ALA A 206 1.48 -19.01 2.48
CA ALA A 206 0.18 -18.39 2.60
C ALA A 206 -0.13 -17.62 1.33
N ARG A 207 -1.41 -17.50 0.99
CA ARG A 207 -1.89 -16.72 -0.15
C ARG A 207 -3.23 -16.08 0.18
N VAL A 208 -3.64 -15.14 -0.65
CA VAL A 208 -5.01 -14.63 -0.62
C VAL A 208 -5.98 -15.71 -1.11
N MET A 209 -7.12 -15.78 -0.43
CA MET A 209 -8.28 -16.55 -0.82
C MET A 209 -8.78 -16.12 -2.21
N ARG A 210 -9.05 -17.09 -3.07
CA ARG A 210 -9.68 -16.82 -4.38
C ARG A 210 -11.15 -16.48 -4.17
N PHE A 211 -11.74 -15.76 -5.11
CA PHE A 211 -13.14 -15.34 -4.97
C PHE A 211 -14.11 -16.51 -4.77
N GLY A 212 -13.93 -17.63 -5.48
CA GLY A 212 -14.80 -18.80 -5.30
C GLY A 212 -14.72 -19.43 -3.89
N GLU A 213 -13.51 -19.47 -3.31
CA GLU A 213 -13.30 -19.94 -1.93
C GLU A 213 -13.93 -18.96 -0.93
N PHE A 214 -13.84 -17.66 -1.20
CA PHE A 214 -14.47 -16.61 -0.40
C PHE A 214 -15.99 -16.72 -0.45
N ASP A 215 -16.59 -16.82 -1.63
CA ASP A 215 -18.05 -16.86 -1.78
C ASP A 215 -18.65 -18.11 -1.13
N GLU A 216 -17.97 -19.26 -1.23
CA GLU A 216 -18.35 -20.49 -0.55
C GLU A 216 -18.29 -20.31 0.98
N ALA A 217 -17.15 -19.87 1.52
CA ALA A 217 -16.97 -19.72 2.98
C ALA A 217 -17.83 -18.58 3.57
N TYR A 218 -18.07 -17.51 2.82
CA TYR A 218 -18.86 -16.36 3.26
C TYR A 218 -20.37 -16.67 3.25
N SER A 219 -20.81 -17.64 2.44
CA SER A 219 -22.22 -18.06 2.39
C SER A 219 -22.69 -18.71 3.70
N ASP A 220 -21.77 -19.30 4.47
CA ASP A 220 -22.06 -19.76 5.83
C ASP A 220 -22.00 -18.59 6.80
N ARG A 221 -23.17 -18.12 7.26
CA ARG A 221 -23.30 -16.99 8.20
C ARG A 221 -22.64 -17.24 9.56
N ALA A 222 -22.42 -18.51 9.92
CA ALA A 222 -21.74 -18.86 11.17
C ALA A 222 -20.22 -18.96 11.01
N SER A 223 -19.68 -18.84 9.78
CA SER A 223 -18.25 -18.98 9.54
C SER A 223 -17.47 -17.79 10.11
N ALA A 224 -16.24 -18.05 10.55
CA ALA A 224 -15.34 -17.00 11.02
C ALA A 224 -15.08 -15.94 9.93
N LEU A 225 -15.05 -16.35 8.65
CA LEU A 225 -14.90 -15.44 7.52
C LEU A 225 -16.09 -14.49 7.41
N HIS A 226 -17.32 -15.01 7.50
CA HIS A 226 -18.53 -14.20 7.43
C HIS A 226 -18.55 -13.16 8.55
N LEU A 227 -18.32 -13.58 9.79
CA LEU A 227 -18.29 -12.68 10.95
C LEU A 227 -17.20 -11.61 10.85
N ALA A 228 -16.00 -11.98 10.36
CA ALA A 228 -14.91 -11.04 10.16
C ALA A 228 -15.20 -10.00 9.06
N CYS A 229 -15.88 -10.42 7.99
CA CYS A 229 -16.16 -9.56 6.83
C CYS A 229 -17.50 -8.81 6.94
N ALA A 230 -18.41 -9.20 7.84
CA ALA A 230 -19.73 -8.59 8.00
C ALA A 230 -19.69 -7.05 8.14
N PRO A 231 -18.80 -6.43 8.95
CA PRO A 231 -18.72 -4.97 9.04
C PRO A 231 -18.35 -4.30 7.71
N VAL A 232 -17.52 -4.95 6.90
CA VAL A 232 -17.14 -4.46 5.57
C VAL A 232 -18.31 -4.63 4.60
N THR A 233 -19.05 -5.73 4.69
CA THR A 233 -20.26 -5.94 3.90
C THR A 233 -21.33 -4.89 4.21
N ASP A 234 -21.56 -4.60 5.49
CA ASP A 234 -22.56 -3.61 5.90
C ASP A 234 -22.16 -2.20 5.48
N LEU A 235 -20.86 -1.86 5.47
CA LEU A 235 -20.34 -0.62 4.90
C LEU A 235 -20.71 -0.43 3.41
N PHE A 236 -20.84 -1.52 2.64
CA PHE A 236 -21.22 -1.48 1.22
C PHE A 236 -22.71 -1.72 0.97
N ARG A 237 -23.49 -2.05 2.00
CA ARG A 237 -24.93 -2.28 1.86
C ARG A 237 -25.63 -0.98 1.52
N ASP A 238 -26.43 -1.02 0.45
CA ASP A 238 -27.10 0.15 -0.12
C ASP A 238 -26.15 1.31 -0.47
N PHE A 239 -24.88 0.99 -0.73
CA PHE A 239 -23.88 1.98 -1.10
C PHE A 239 -24.25 2.69 -2.41
N HIS A 240 -24.22 4.02 -2.36
CA HIS A 240 -24.29 4.88 -3.53
C HIS A 240 -23.36 6.09 -3.33
N PRO A 241 -22.57 6.53 -4.33
CA PRO A 241 -21.62 7.65 -4.17
C PRO A 241 -22.25 8.94 -3.63
N ARG A 242 -23.53 9.19 -3.96
CA ARG A 242 -24.33 10.32 -3.45
C ARG A 242 -24.63 10.24 -1.95
N SER A 243 -25.09 9.08 -1.44
CA SER A 243 -25.42 8.90 -0.02
C SER A 243 -24.18 8.59 0.83
N HIS A 244 -23.12 8.09 0.20
CA HIS A 244 -21.87 7.70 0.85
C HIS A 244 -20.65 8.45 0.29
N PRO A 245 -20.64 9.80 0.32
CA PRO A 245 -19.59 10.59 -0.32
C PRO A 245 -18.22 10.42 0.34
N VAL A 246 -18.16 10.13 1.65
CA VAL A 246 -16.91 9.91 2.38
C VAL A 246 -16.28 8.58 1.97
N LEU A 247 -17.08 7.51 1.95
CA LEU A 247 -16.63 6.20 1.46
C LEU A 247 -16.23 6.29 -0.02
N TRP A 248 -16.97 7.06 -0.83
CA TRP A 248 -16.62 7.27 -2.23
C TRP A 248 -15.25 7.95 -2.41
N ARG A 249 -14.91 8.96 -1.57
CA ARG A 249 -13.56 9.57 -1.54
C ARG A 249 -12.48 8.53 -1.22
N ALA A 250 -12.73 7.64 -0.25
CA ALA A 250 -11.81 6.56 0.08
C ALA A 250 -11.61 5.58 -1.09
N LEU A 251 -12.69 5.14 -1.74
CA LEU A 251 -12.64 4.24 -2.89
C LEU A 251 -11.90 4.86 -4.08
N VAL A 252 -12.18 6.12 -4.42
CA VAL A 252 -11.46 6.83 -5.50
C VAL A 252 -9.97 6.94 -5.16
N THR A 253 -9.62 7.15 -3.88
CA THR A 253 -8.22 7.13 -3.41
C THR A 253 -7.58 5.76 -3.58
N GLN A 254 -8.28 4.67 -3.25
CA GLN A 254 -7.81 3.31 -3.51
C GLN A 254 -7.58 3.08 -5.00
N ALA A 255 -8.49 3.52 -5.87
CA ALA A 255 -8.32 3.39 -7.32
C ALA A 255 -7.11 4.15 -7.86
N ARG A 256 -6.77 5.33 -7.30
CA ARG A 256 -5.54 6.08 -7.62
C ARG A 256 -4.29 5.33 -7.18
N LEU A 257 -4.28 4.80 -5.96
CA LEU A 257 -3.19 3.98 -5.43
C LEU A 257 -2.95 2.74 -6.29
N CYS A 258 -4.02 2.04 -6.70
CA CYS A 258 -3.93 0.90 -7.60
C CYS A 258 -3.29 1.27 -8.94
N ALA A 259 -3.70 2.38 -9.54
CA ALA A 259 -3.11 2.85 -10.79
C ALA A 259 -1.62 3.21 -10.65
N ALA A 260 -1.25 3.87 -9.55
CA ALA A 260 0.14 4.18 -9.26
C ALA A 260 0.99 2.89 -9.08
N LEU A 261 0.44 1.86 -8.43
CA LEU A 261 1.10 0.57 -8.25
C LEU A 261 1.31 -0.19 -9.57
N THR A 262 0.37 -0.06 -10.52
CA THR A 262 0.42 -0.76 -11.82
C THR A 262 1.02 0.09 -12.94
N SER A 263 1.45 1.32 -12.63
CA SER A 263 1.90 2.30 -13.63
C SER A 263 0.86 2.55 -14.74
N THR A 264 -0.42 2.44 -14.39
CA THR A 264 -1.53 2.70 -15.31
C THR A 264 -2.08 4.11 -15.11
N GLU A 265 -2.59 4.70 -16.19
CA GLU A 265 -3.31 5.97 -16.09
C GLU A 265 -4.58 5.77 -15.26
N PRO A 266 -4.78 6.56 -14.20
CA PRO A 266 -5.89 6.33 -13.31
C PRO A 266 -7.25 6.75 -13.92
N GLY A 267 -7.27 7.32 -15.13
CA GLY A 267 -8.44 7.84 -15.84
C GLY A 267 -8.76 9.29 -15.44
N GLY A 268 -9.59 9.99 -16.20
CA GLY A 268 -10.09 11.30 -15.81
C GLY A 268 -11.35 11.22 -14.92
N PRO A 269 -11.93 12.38 -14.57
CA PRO A 269 -13.19 12.47 -13.81
C PRO A 269 -14.35 11.69 -14.43
N GLU A 270 -14.39 11.57 -15.76
CA GLU A 270 -15.43 10.86 -16.50
C GLU A 270 -15.54 9.37 -16.13
N LYS A 271 -14.43 8.75 -15.72
CA LYS A 271 -14.37 7.35 -15.28
C LYS A 271 -15.09 7.12 -13.95
N TYR A 272 -15.20 8.17 -13.13
CA TYR A 272 -15.80 8.14 -11.79
C TYR A 272 -17.10 8.94 -11.70
N ASP A 273 -17.60 9.47 -12.82
CA ASP A 273 -18.90 10.16 -12.87
C ASP A 273 -20.04 9.16 -12.65
N TRP A 274 -20.71 9.25 -11.52
CA TRP A 274 -21.81 8.36 -11.16
C TRP A 274 -23.19 8.93 -11.49
N ARG A 275 -23.27 10.16 -12.03
CA ARG A 275 -24.56 10.84 -12.28
C ARG A 275 -25.30 10.23 -13.46
N ARG A 276 -26.62 10.26 -13.41
CA ARG A 276 -27.44 9.83 -14.56
C ARG A 276 -27.35 10.84 -15.71
N PRO A 277 -27.51 10.43 -16.97
CA PRO A 277 -27.60 11.36 -18.08
C PRO A 277 -28.74 12.38 -17.86
N GLY A 278 -28.40 13.67 -17.92
CA GLY A 278 -29.36 14.76 -17.71
C GLY A 278 -29.56 15.20 -16.25
N GLU A 279 -28.91 14.54 -15.29
CA GLU A 279 -28.97 14.93 -13.89
C GLU A 279 -28.17 16.22 -13.64
N GLN A 280 -28.83 17.26 -13.12
CA GLN A 280 -28.19 18.53 -12.79
C GLN A 280 -27.58 18.48 -11.39
N VAL A 281 -26.41 17.86 -11.28
CA VAL A 281 -25.54 17.95 -10.09
C VAL A 281 -24.33 18.81 -10.45
N GLU A 282 -23.88 19.64 -9.51
CA GLU A 282 -22.69 20.47 -9.70
C GLU A 282 -21.50 19.64 -10.19
N ALA A 283 -20.79 20.15 -11.21
CA ALA A 283 -19.68 19.42 -11.82
C ALA A 283 -18.54 19.15 -10.84
N SER A 284 -18.42 19.95 -9.78
CA SER A 284 -17.41 19.79 -8.73
C SER A 284 -17.55 18.44 -8.02
N VAL A 285 -18.76 17.94 -7.81
CA VAL A 285 -19.05 16.67 -7.10
C VAL A 285 -18.32 15.45 -7.72
N ILE A 286 -17.95 15.51 -9.00
CA ILE A 286 -17.20 14.44 -9.67
C ILE A 286 -15.68 14.65 -9.57
N ALA A 287 -15.23 15.89 -9.71
CA ALA A 287 -13.81 16.23 -9.66
C ALA A 287 -13.28 16.20 -8.22
N GLU A 288 -14.13 16.49 -7.25
CA GLU A 288 -13.80 16.58 -5.83
C GLU A 288 -13.17 15.30 -5.28
N PRO A 289 -13.73 14.08 -5.46
CA PRO A 289 -13.08 12.86 -4.99
C PRO A 289 -11.66 12.67 -5.53
N LEU A 290 -11.38 13.09 -6.76
CA LEU A 290 -10.05 12.99 -7.36
C LEU A 290 -9.07 14.00 -6.75
N GLU A 291 -9.51 15.23 -6.52
CA GLU A 291 -8.69 16.24 -5.84
C GLU A 291 -8.43 15.89 -4.38
N VAL A 292 -9.43 15.34 -3.68
CA VAL A 292 -9.27 14.84 -2.31
C VAL A 292 -8.28 13.69 -2.28
N ALA A 293 -8.41 12.72 -3.19
CA ALA A 293 -7.46 11.62 -3.30
C ALA A 293 -6.03 12.12 -3.55
N ARG A 294 -5.85 13.08 -4.46
CA ARG A 294 -4.54 13.68 -4.73
C ARG A 294 -3.94 14.33 -3.47
N LYS A 295 -4.69 15.21 -2.80
CA LYS A 295 -4.23 15.87 -1.57
C LYS A 295 -3.89 14.87 -0.45
N TYR A 296 -4.72 13.84 -0.29
CA TYR A 296 -4.50 12.78 0.68
C TYR A 296 -3.18 12.05 0.42
N LEU A 297 -2.91 11.72 -0.85
CA LEU A 297 -1.69 11.03 -1.27
C LEU A 297 -0.45 11.92 -1.17
N ASP A 298 -0.53 13.18 -1.61
CA ASP A 298 0.56 14.15 -1.52
C ASP A 298 1.01 14.38 -0.06
N ALA A 299 0.07 14.30 0.90
CA ALA A 299 0.37 14.46 2.32
C ALA A 299 1.02 13.23 2.98
N ARG A 300 0.92 12.04 2.36
CA ARG A 300 1.30 10.75 2.99
C ARG A 300 2.41 10.01 2.26
N LEU A 301 2.52 10.19 0.95
CA LEU A 301 3.63 9.67 0.18
C LEU A 301 4.77 10.68 0.24
N PRO A 302 6.01 10.26 0.55
CA PRO A 302 7.15 11.16 0.47
C PRO A 302 7.23 11.68 -0.95
N SER A 303 7.26 13.01 -1.11
CA SER A 303 7.53 13.65 -2.39
C SER A 303 8.75 12.94 -3.00
N ALA A 304 8.64 12.48 -4.25
CA ALA A 304 9.67 11.69 -4.93
C ALA A 304 11.08 12.34 -4.92
N GLU A 305 11.21 13.59 -4.46
CA GLU A 305 12.45 14.31 -4.21
C GLU A 305 13.33 13.74 -3.07
N VAL A 306 12.83 12.90 -2.16
CA VAL A 306 13.65 12.34 -1.04
C VAL A 306 14.48 11.10 -1.45
N ALA A 307 14.47 10.72 -2.73
CA ALA A 307 15.25 9.60 -3.27
C ALA A 307 16.40 10.05 -4.20
N ARG A 308 17.04 11.20 -3.94
CA ARG A 308 18.39 11.43 -4.47
C ARG A 308 19.41 10.83 -3.50
N PRO A 309 20.22 9.83 -3.93
CA PRO A 309 21.27 9.24 -3.09
C PRO A 309 22.32 10.27 -2.68
#